data_AF-A0A327W8Y6-F1
#
_entry.id   AF-A0A327W8Y6-F1
#
_cell.length_a   1.000
_cell.length_b   1.000
_cell.length_c   1.000
_cell.angle_alpha   90.00
_cell.angle_beta   90.00
_cell.angle_gamma   90.00
#
_symmetry.space_group_name_H-M   'P 1'
#
loop_
_entity.id
_entity.type
_entity.pdbx_description
1 polymer ?
#
loop_
_entity_poly.entity_id
_entity_poly.type
_entity_poly.pdbx_seq_one_letter_code
_entity_poly.pdbx_strand_id
1 'polypeptide(L)'
;MRNISCTFNVDGIPTKVVLRKLPKERRFQASLNGSTTPTEYIISDETNEVEYYDGPVLGELFFSRVVWLIKQYFPNVRAILKVGEDTYDDYDDY
;
A
#
# COMPACT_ATOMS: atom_id res chain seq x y z
N MET A 1 -12.66 2.73 -9.36
CA MET A 1 -11.73 1.99 -8.49
C MET A 1 -10.85 1.13 -9.39
N ARG A 2 -9.52 1.19 -9.28
CA ARG A 2 -8.61 0.36 -10.10
C ARG A 2 -8.05 -0.76 -9.23
N ASN A 3 -8.26 -1.98 -9.69
CA ASN A 3 -7.72 -3.19 -9.09
C ASN A 3 -6.75 -3.81 -10.09
N ILE A 4 -5.60 -4.26 -9.61
CA ILE A 4 -4.61 -5.00 -10.38
C ILE A 4 -4.59 -6.41 -9.82
N SER A 5 -4.69 -7.39 -10.70
CA SER A 5 -4.50 -8.79 -10.35
C SER A 5 -3.39 -9.32 -11.24
N CYS A 6 -2.33 -9.83 -10.64
CA CYS A 6 -1.19 -10.38 -11.36
C CYS A 6 -0.73 -11.65 -10.68
N THR A 7 -0.08 -12.52 -11.44
CA THR A 7 0.51 -13.76 -10.93
C THR A 7 2.01 -13.69 -11.17
N PHE A 8 2.79 -13.83 -10.10
CA PHE A 8 4.23 -13.92 -10.16
C PHE A 8 4.64 -15.37 -10.01
N ASN A 9 5.71 -15.77 -10.71
CA ASN A 9 6.38 -17.03 -10.43
C ASN A 9 7.49 -16.73 -9.40
N VAL A 10 7.35 -17.27 -8.20
CA VAL A 10 8.33 -17.13 -7.10
C VAL A 10 8.82 -18.53 -6.76
N ASP A 11 10.09 -18.80 -7.02
CA ASP A 11 10.72 -20.11 -6.76
C ASP A 11 9.96 -21.31 -7.38
N GLY A 12 9.39 -21.12 -8.57
CA GLY A 12 8.60 -22.14 -9.26
C GLY A 12 7.14 -22.21 -8.82
N ILE A 13 6.74 -21.45 -7.78
CA ILE A 13 5.38 -21.42 -7.24
C ILE A 13 4.62 -20.22 -7.84
N PRO A 14 3.53 -20.45 -8.59
CA PRO A 14 2.68 -19.37 -9.07
C PRO A 14 1.93 -18.74 -7.89
N THR A 15 2.28 -17.49 -7.58
CA THR A 15 1.69 -16.72 -6.49
C THR A 15 0.91 -15.53 -7.05
N LYS A 16 -0.38 -15.48 -6.75
CA LYS A 16 -1.27 -14.39 -7.17
C LYS A 16 -1.17 -13.23 -6.20
N VAL A 17 -0.96 -12.03 -6.72
CA VAL A 17 -1.01 -10.77 -5.97
C VAL A 17 -2.17 -9.93 -6.51
N VAL A 18 -3.08 -9.57 -5.62
CA VAL A 18 -4.16 -8.62 -5.92
C VAL A 18 -3.86 -7.32 -5.21
N LEU A 19 -3.66 -6.25 -5.98
CA LEU A 19 -3.42 -4.91 -5.49
C LEU A 19 -4.67 -4.04 -5.74
N ARG A 20 -5.24 -3.49 -4.69
CA ARG A 20 -6.40 -2.59 -4.72
C ARG A 20 -5.99 -1.22 -4.20
N LYS A 21 -6.30 -0.17 -4.95
CA LYS A 21 -6.21 1.20 -4.44
C LYS A 21 -7.48 1.57 -3.69
N LEU A 22 -7.35 2.08 -2.47
CA LEU A 22 -8.41 2.67 -1.66
C LEU A 22 -8.31 4.21 -1.76
N PRO A 23 -9.06 4.88 -2.66
CA PRO A 23 -8.81 6.28 -2.96
C PRO A 23 -9.15 7.24 -1.81
N LYS A 24 -10.19 6.92 -1.03
CA LYS A 24 -10.66 7.76 0.09
C LYS A 24 -9.66 7.79 1.23
N GLU A 25 -9.06 6.64 1.51
CA GLU A 25 -8.06 6.46 2.58
C GLU A 25 -6.64 6.73 2.07
N ARG A 26 -6.46 6.93 0.76
CA ARG A 26 -5.18 7.04 0.04
C ARG A 26 -4.24 5.83 0.24
N ARG A 27 -4.78 4.68 0.66
CA ARG A 27 -4.03 3.43 0.90
C ARG A 27 -4.04 2.49 -0.30
N PHE A 28 -3.18 1.50 -0.24
CA PHE A 28 -3.18 0.34 -1.12
C PHE A 28 -3.29 -0.94 -0.30
N GLN A 29 -4.14 -1.87 -0.74
CA GLN A 29 -4.29 -3.19 -0.15
C GLN A 29 -3.70 -4.24 -1.09
N ALA A 30 -2.75 -5.03 -0.62
CA ALA A 30 -2.22 -6.18 -1.33
C ALA A 30 -2.67 -7.48 -0.65
N SER A 31 -3.22 -8.42 -1.40
CA SER A 31 -3.49 -9.77 -0.91
C SER A 31 -2.80 -10.82 -1.75
N LEU A 32 -2.18 -11.79 -1.05
CA LEU A 32 -1.56 -12.96 -1.65
C LEU A 32 -2.57 -14.09 -1.75
N ASN A 33 -2.70 -14.71 -2.92
CA ASN A 33 -3.56 -15.87 -3.19
C ASN A 33 -5.01 -15.70 -2.71
N GLY A 34 -5.52 -14.47 -2.67
CA GLY A 34 -6.88 -14.19 -2.20
C GLY A 34 -7.03 -14.21 -0.67
N SER A 35 -5.95 -14.02 0.09
CA SER A 35 -5.98 -13.85 1.55
C SER A 35 -7.07 -12.85 1.97
N THR A 36 -7.81 -13.21 3.02
CA THR A 36 -8.87 -12.39 3.63
C THR A 36 -8.30 -11.24 4.47
N THR A 37 -7.04 -11.33 4.88
CA THR A 37 -6.30 -10.27 5.58
C THR A 37 -5.28 -9.65 4.62
N PRO A 38 -5.62 -8.54 3.94
CA PRO A 38 -4.68 -7.84 3.07
C PRO A 38 -3.64 -7.08 3.88
N THR A 39 -2.47 -6.90 3.28
CA THR A 39 -1.43 -5.98 3.77
C THR A 39 -1.70 -4.60 3.22
N GLU A 40 -1.67 -3.59 4.08
CA GLU A 40 -1.89 -2.20 3.72
C GLU A 40 -0.56 -1.47 3.53
N TYR A 41 -0.51 -0.63 2.50
CA TYR A 41 0.61 0.21 2.15
C TYR A 41 0.17 1.66 1.93
N ILE A 42 1.06 2.58 2.24
CA ILE A 42 0.88 4.02 2.01
C ILE A 42 2.04 4.56 1.19
N ILE A 43 1.88 5.75 0.61
CA ILE A 43 3.01 6.53 0.11
C ILE A 43 3.30 7.56 1.18
N SER A 44 4.50 7.53 1.76
CA SER A 44 4.96 8.49 2.76
C SER A 44 5.11 9.88 2.15
N ASP A 45 4.73 10.92 2.87
CA ASP A 45 4.86 12.31 2.43
C ASP A 45 6.27 12.85 2.60
N GLU A 46 6.99 12.38 3.61
CA GLU A 46 8.39 12.74 3.86
C GLU A 46 9.33 12.18 2.78
N THR A 47 9.19 10.89 2.48
CA THR A 47 10.12 10.17 1.59
C THR A 47 9.59 10.00 0.17
N ASN A 48 8.28 10.18 -0.03
CA ASN A 48 7.57 9.82 -1.26
C ASN A 48 7.79 8.34 -1.67
N GLU A 49 8.10 7.48 -0.69
CA GLU A 49 8.29 6.05 -0.87
C GLU A 49 7.07 5.26 -0.40
N VAL A 50 6.94 4.03 -0.90
CA VAL A 50 5.88 3.12 -0.47
C VAL A 50 6.30 2.48 0.85
N GLU A 51 5.50 2.64 1.89
CA GLU A 51 5.75 2.10 3.22
C GLU A 51 4.66 1.12 3.63
N TYR A 52 5.04 0.12 4.42
CA TYR A 52 4.08 -0.75 5.10
C TYR A 52 3.29 0.06 6.13
N TYR A 53 1.99 -0.21 6.23
CA TYR A 53 1.10 0.48 7.16
C TYR A 53 0.46 -0.49 8.16
N ASP A 54 -0.18 -1.56 7.69
CA ASP A 54 -0.90 -2.51 8.56
C ASP A 54 -1.06 -3.90 7.90
N GLY A 55 -1.45 -4.90 8.69
CA GLY A 55 -1.75 -6.26 8.25
C GLY A 55 -0.57 -7.25 8.32
N PRO A 56 -0.67 -8.42 7.68
CA PRO A 56 0.42 -9.40 7.70
C PRO A 56 1.61 -8.87 6.90
N VAL A 57 2.80 -8.85 7.51
CA VAL A 57 4.02 -8.42 6.83
C VAL A 57 4.33 -9.37 5.69
N LEU A 58 4.43 -8.84 4.46
CA LEU A 58 4.86 -9.61 3.31
C LEU A 58 6.39 -9.67 3.28
N GLY A 59 6.94 -10.80 2.81
CA GLY A 59 8.38 -10.92 2.58
C GLY A 59 8.90 -9.90 1.57
N GLU A 60 10.20 -9.58 1.65
CA GLU A 60 10.86 -8.53 0.86
C GLU A 60 10.61 -8.63 -0.66
N LEU A 61 10.62 -9.85 -1.20
CA LEU A 61 10.33 -10.06 -2.61
C LEU A 61 8.92 -9.59 -2.98
N PHE A 62 7.91 -9.92 -2.18
CA PHE A 62 6.53 -9.48 -2.45
C PHE A 62 6.38 -7.99 -2.25
N PHE A 63 6.99 -7.44 -1.20
CA PHE A 63 7.03 -5.99 -1.00
C PHE A 63 7.58 -5.26 -2.23
N SER A 64 8.76 -5.64 -2.72
CA SER A 64 9.36 -5.02 -3.92
C SER A 64 8.47 -5.11 -5.17
N ARG A 65 7.75 -6.24 -5.36
CA ARG A 65 6.77 -6.37 -6.45
C ARG A 65 5.56 -5.45 -6.27
N VAL A 66 5.06 -5.30 -5.04
CA VAL A 66 3.97 -4.35 -4.73
C VAL A 66 4.41 -2.91 -5.01
N VAL A 67 5.60 -2.51 -4.56
CA VAL A 67 6.16 -1.17 -4.84
C VAL A 67 6.25 -0.92 -6.34
N TRP A 68 6.76 -1.90 -7.10
CA TRP A 68 6.86 -1.81 -8.56
C TRP A 68 5.49 -1.63 -9.21
N LEU A 69 4.48 -2.42 -8.82
CA LEU A 69 3.11 -2.29 -9.33
C LEU A 69 2.50 -0.93 -9.02
N ILE A 70 2.70 -0.42 -7.80
CA ILE A 70 2.21 0.91 -7.40
C ILE A 70 2.81 1.98 -8.30
N LYS A 71 4.15 2.00 -8.45
CA LYS A 71 4.84 3.00 -9.27
C LYS A 71 4.44 2.95 -10.75
N GLN A 72 4.26 1.77 -11.33
CA GLN A 72 3.92 1.62 -12.75
C GLN A 72 2.48 2.03 -13.07
N TYR A 73 1.51 1.63 -12.25
CA TYR A 73 0.09 1.77 -12.60
C TYR A 73 -0.62 2.92 -11.87
N PHE A 74 0.03 3.50 -10.86
CA PHE A 74 -0.49 4.58 -10.05
C PHE A 74 0.50 5.76 -9.92
N PRO A 75 1.02 6.30 -11.05
CA PRO A 75 2.09 7.30 -11.01
C PRO A 75 1.70 8.65 -10.38
N ASN A 76 0.40 8.95 -10.29
CA ASN A 76 -0.12 10.25 -9.81
C ASN A 76 -0.76 10.16 -8.41
N VAL A 77 -0.41 9.17 -7.60
CA VAL A 77 -1.00 9.05 -6.26
C VAL A 77 -0.27 9.95 -5.28
N ARG A 78 -1.05 10.80 -4.60
CA ARG A 78 -0.55 11.70 -3.55
C ARG A 78 -0.26 10.91 -2.28
N ALA A 79 0.83 11.28 -1.63
CA ALA A 79 1.21 10.75 -0.34
C ALA A 79 0.15 10.94 0.76
N ILE A 80 0.25 10.11 1.78
CA ILE A 80 -0.45 10.23 3.05
C ILE A 80 0.49 10.91 4.04
N LEU A 81 0.05 12.01 4.64
CA LEU A 81 0.63 12.49 5.89
C LEU A 81 0.47 11.36 6.91
N LYS A 82 1.57 10.83 7.45
CA LYS A 82 1.51 9.97 8.64
C LYS A 82 0.75 10.75 9.70
N VAL A 83 -0.51 10.38 9.95
CA VAL A 83 -1.25 10.90 11.10
C VAL A 83 -0.60 10.24 12.31
N GLY A 84 0.35 10.94 12.91
CA GLY A 84 1.24 10.39 13.93
C GLY A 84 2.33 11.34 14.45
N GLU A 85 2.56 12.50 13.82
CA GLU A 85 3.20 13.63 14.49
C GLU A 85 2.14 14.69 14.78
N ASP A 86 2.05 15.04 16.06
CA ASP A 86 1.07 15.90 16.72
C ASP A 86 0.57 17.09 15.89
N THR A 87 -0.75 17.13 15.68
CA THR A 87 -1.51 18.38 15.81
C THR A 87 -2.49 18.22 16.96
N TYR A 88 -1.95 18.14 18.18
CA TYR A 88 -2.61 18.75 19.33
C TYR A 88 -2.53 20.28 19.11
N ASP A 89 -3.40 20.86 18.28
CA ASP A 89 -3.54 22.33 18.19
C ASP A 89 -4.78 22.81 17.41
N ASP A 90 -5.88 22.04 17.40
CA ASP A 90 -7.16 22.50 16.79
C ASP A 90 -8.32 22.56 17.80
N TYR A 91 -8.01 22.75 19.09
CA TYR A 91 -8.97 23.16 20.11
C TYR A 91 -8.52 24.47 20.78
N ASP A 92 -8.32 25.51 19.98
CA ASP A 92 -8.41 26.90 20.41
C ASP A 92 -8.91 27.75 19.23
N ASP A 93 -10.22 27.68 18.97
CA ASP A 93 -11.06 28.81 18.52
C ASP A 93 -12.48 28.31 18.16
N TYR A 94 -13.37 28.27 19.16
CA TYR A 94 -14.64 29.04 19.23
C TYR A 94 -15.62 28.49 20.29
#